data_AF-A0A2V1B0F6-F1
#
_entry.id   AF-A0A2V1B0F6-F1
#
_cell.length_a   1.000
_cell.length_b   1.000
_cell.length_c   1.000
_cell.angle_alpha   90.00
_cell.angle_beta   90.00
_cell.angle_gamma   90.00
#
_symmetry.space_group_name_H-M   'P 1'
#
loop_
_entity.id
_entity.type
_entity.pdbx_description
1 polymer ?
#
loop_
_entity_poly.entity_id
_entity_poly.type
_entity_poly.pdbx_seq_one_letter_code
_entity_poly.pdbx_strand_id
1 'polypeptide(L)'
;MSEKELEYQYANECDLEIHCSPFGLSGVYMKVKGTNIMGIGSTMGLITGTSKGLIHYNDSADLQDQRYKLFVVVNDDNTLRIDFTKIIGLSGDEGDKISQVELGKEESEPSLIFTGQCPEGRPDKIDPFIGIFSFEREDKA
;
A
#
# COMPACT_ATOMS: atom_id res chain seq x y z
N MET A 1 7.43 13.84 22.46
CA MET A 1 8.03 12.89 21.51
C MET A 1 8.09 13.64 20.19
N SER A 2 9.28 13.98 19.70
CA SER A 2 9.44 14.68 18.44
C SER A 2 9.04 13.72 17.30
N GLU A 3 7.88 13.94 16.69
CA GLU A 3 7.52 13.29 15.43
C GLU A 3 8.62 13.64 14.43
N LYS A 4 9.41 12.63 14.02
CA LYS A 4 10.29 12.80 12.87
C LYS A 4 9.37 12.93 11.66
N GLU A 5 9.47 14.06 10.97
CA GLU A 5 8.78 14.27 9.71
C GLU A 5 9.41 13.32 8.67
N LEU A 6 8.62 12.40 8.14
CA LEU A 6 9.06 11.49 7.09
C LEU A 6 9.18 12.29 5.78
N GLU A 7 10.41 12.55 5.35
CA GLU A 7 10.68 13.24 4.09
C GLU A 7 10.80 12.23 2.93
N TYR A 8 10.01 12.46 1.87
CA TYR A 8 10.07 11.71 0.63
C TYR A 8 10.55 12.61 -0.52
N GLN A 9 11.53 12.15 -1.29
CA GLN A 9 12.16 12.93 -2.36
C GLN A 9 11.37 12.90 -3.67
N TYR A 10 10.66 11.81 -3.93
CA TYR A 10 9.98 11.57 -5.19
C TYR A 10 8.50 11.29 -4.99
N ALA A 11 7.70 11.63 -6.00
CA ALA A 11 6.29 11.31 -6.06
C ALA A 11 5.85 11.03 -7.50
N ASN A 12 5.00 10.02 -7.68
CA ASN A 12 4.32 9.75 -8.95
C ASN A 12 2.81 9.78 -8.76
N GLU A 13 2.10 10.27 -9.76
CA GLU A 13 0.65 10.06 -9.84
C GLU A 13 0.34 8.57 -9.97
N CYS A 14 -0.70 8.12 -9.29
CA CYS A 14 -1.23 6.77 -9.45
C CYS A 14 -2.75 6.72 -9.36
N ASP A 15 -3.31 5.75 -10.07
CA ASP A 15 -4.70 5.34 -9.89
C ASP A 15 -4.73 4.18 -8.91
N LEU A 16 -5.59 4.28 -7.90
CA LEU A 16 -5.88 3.25 -6.91
C LEU A 16 -7.32 2.77 -7.09
N GLU A 17 -7.52 1.46 -7.08
CA GLU A 17 -8.85 0.84 -7.14
C GLU A 17 -8.98 -0.14 -5.97
N ILE A 18 -10.07 -0.01 -5.20
CA ILE A 18 -10.41 -0.91 -4.10
C ILE A 18 -11.76 -1.55 -4.39
N HIS A 19 -11.79 -2.88 -4.40
CA HIS A 19 -13.00 -3.66 -4.64
C HIS A 19 -13.34 -4.48 -3.39
N CYS A 20 -14.36 -4.06 -2.64
CA CYS A 20 -14.84 -4.84 -1.50
C CYS A 20 -15.61 -6.08 -1.95
N SER A 21 -15.21 -7.24 -1.42
CA SER A 21 -15.98 -8.47 -1.53
C SER A 21 -17.03 -8.55 -0.43
N PRO A 22 -18.19 -9.21 -0.67
CA PRO A 22 -19.15 -9.52 0.40
C PRO A 22 -18.57 -10.40 1.52
N PHE A 23 -17.39 -10.99 1.34
CA PHE A 23 -16.72 -11.84 2.33
C PHE A 23 -15.72 -11.10 3.23
N GLY A 24 -15.69 -9.75 3.21
CA GLY A 24 -14.82 -8.96 4.09
C GLY A 24 -13.35 -8.92 3.70
N LEU A 25 -13.01 -9.33 2.47
CA LEU A 25 -11.69 -9.17 1.87
C LEU A 25 -11.81 -8.29 0.63
N SER A 26 -11.06 -7.19 0.61
CA SER A 26 -11.09 -6.22 -0.48
C SER A 26 -9.85 -6.36 -1.33
N GLY A 27 -10.02 -6.49 -2.64
CA GLY A 27 -8.90 -6.41 -3.58
C GLY A 27 -8.42 -4.97 -3.70
N VAL A 28 -7.10 -4.78 -3.78
CA VAL A 28 -6.49 -3.47 -4.08
C VAL A 28 -5.67 -3.59 -5.34
N TYR A 29 -5.86 -2.64 -6.24
CA TYR A 29 -5.08 -2.51 -7.45
C TYR A 29 -4.53 -1.08 -7.53
N MET A 30 -3.27 -0.93 -7.96
CA MET A 30 -2.66 0.37 -8.20
C MET A 30 -1.92 0.39 -9.52
N LYS A 31 -2.03 1.48 -10.29
CA LYS A 31 -1.21 1.74 -11.49
C LYS A 31 -0.46 3.05 -11.33
N VAL A 32 0.87 3.00 -11.43
CA VAL A 32 1.74 4.19 -11.36
C VAL A 32 1.83 4.84 -12.74
N LYS A 33 1.33 6.08 -12.86
CA LYS A 33 1.21 6.79 -14.15
C LYS A 33 2.57 7.04 -14.77
N GLY A 34 2.63 6.95 -16.10
CA GLY A 34 3.87 7.15 -16.86
C GLY A 34 4.87 6.01 -16.75
N THR A 35 4.52 4.91 -16.08
CA THR A 35 5.40 3.74 -15.90
C THR A 35 4.68 2.44 -16.31
N ASN A 36 5.46 1.37 -16.44
CA ASN A 36 4.91 0.01 -16.57
C ASN A 36 4.78 -0.70 -15.22
N ILE A 37 4.73 0.05 -14.12
CA ILE A 37 4.60 -0.50 -12.76
C ILE A 37 3.12 -0.56 -12.40
N MET A 38 2.71 -1.72 -11.89
CA MET A 38 1.41 -1.94 -11.27
C MET A 38 1.59 -2.63 -9.94
N GLY A 39 0.55 -2.67 -9.14
CA GLY A 39 0.56 -3.47 -7.93
C GLY A 39 -0.80 -4.02 -7.60
N ILE A 40 -0.77 -5.13 -6.88
CA ILE A 40 -1.95 -5.88 -6.47
C ILE A 40 -1.82 -6.28 -5.01
N GLY A 41 -2.94 -6.27 -4.31
CA GLY A 41 -2.98 -6.62 -2.91
C GLY A 41 -4.38 -6.92 -2.40
N SER A 42 -4.48 -7.09 -1.10
CA SER A 42 -5.73 -7.29 -0.39
C SER A 42 -5.75 -6.55 0.94
N THR A 43 -6.92 -6.11 1.38
CA THR A 43 -7.14 -5.46 2.68
C THR A 43 -8.41 -5.97 3.34
N MET A 44 -8.55 -5.72 4.64
CA MET A 44 -9.78 -5.99 5.41
C MET A 44 -10.79 -4.83 5.41
N GLY A 45 -10.46 -3.70 4.78
CA GLY A 45 -11.26 -2.47 4.81
C GLY A 45 -12.51 -2.53 3.92
N LEU A 46 -13.56 -1.81 4.33
CA LEU A 46 -14.85 -1.74 3.66
C LEU A 46 -14.95 -0.61 2.61
N ILE A 47 -13.83 -0.04 2.19
CA ILE A 47 -13.79 0.99 1.16
C ILE A 47 -13.97 0.32 -0.21
N THR A 48 -14.82 0.90 -1.06
CA THR A 48 -14.94 0.49 -2.47
C THR A 48 -14.91 1.72 -3.35
N GLY A 49 -14.19 1.64 -4.45
CA GLY A 49 -14.14 2.68 -5.47
C GLY A 49 -12.73 3.00 -5.91
N THR A 50 -12.60 4.08 -6.66
CA THR A 50 -11.35 4.52 -7.26
C THR A 50 -10.86 5.80 -6.59
N SER A 51 -9.55 5.92 -6.38
CA SER A 51 -8.88 7.11 -5.89
C SER A 51 -7.74 7.48 -6.83
N LYS A 52 -7.57 8.78 -7.09
CA LYS A 52 -6.38 9.31 -7.75
C LYS A 52 -5.54 10.02 -6.71
N GLY A 53 -4.24 9.81 -6.76
CA GLY A 53 -3.35 10.33 -5.74
C GLY A 53 -1.89 10.28 -6.14
N LEU A 54 -1.04 10.51 -5.14
CA LEU A 54 0.40 10.48 -5.27
C LEU A 54 0.96 9.34 -4.42
N ILE A 55 1.87 8.56 -5.01
CA ILE A 55 2.73 7.64 -4.27
C ILE A 55 4.09 8.30 -4.06
N HIS A 56 4.46 8.49 -2.79
CA HIS A 56 5.69 9.11 -2.33
C HIS A 56 6.72 8.04 -1.96
N TYR A 57 7.97 8.22 -2.37
CA TYR A 57 9.03 7.25 -2.19
C TYR A 57 10.42 7.89 -2.23
N ASN A 58 11.42 7.18 -1.70
CA ASN A 58 12.82 7.59 -1.70
C ASN A 58 13.71 6.74 -2.61
N ASP A 59 13.35 5.47 -2.81
CA ASP A 59 14.06 4.54 -3.70
C ASP A 59 13.09 3.97 -4.73
N SER A 60 13.39 4.12 -6.03
CA SER A 60 12.58 3.57 -7.11
C SER A 60 12.54 2.04 -7.12
N ALA A 61 13.52 1.37 -6.51
CA ALA A 61 13.52 -0.08 -6.36
C ALA A 61 12.36 -0.57 -5.47
N ASP A 62 11.79 0.30 -4.63
CA ASP A 62 10.65 -0.01 -3.78
C ASP A 62 9.36 -0.20 -4.58
N LEU A 63 9.33 0.27 -5.83
CA LEU A 63 8.20 0.06 -6.73
C LEU A 63 8.38 -1.20 -7.59
N GLN A 64 9.30 -2.12 -7.24
CA GLN A 64 9.62 -3.32 -8.04
C GLN A 64 9.89 -4.56 -7.16
N ASP A 65 9.13 -5.64 -7.42
CA ASP A 65 9.33 -6.96 -6.81
C ASP A 65 9.38 -6.95 -5.26
N GLN A 66 8.72 -5.97 -4.65
CA GLN A 66 8.64 -5.80 -3.20
C GLN A 66 7.25 -6.13 -2.69
N ARG A 67 7.20 -6.79 -1.53
CA ARG A 67 5.97 -7.09 -0.79
C ARG A 67 5.86 -6.19 0.43
N TYR A 68 4.66 -5.70 0.68
CA TYR A 68 4.34 -4.72 1.70
C TYR A 68 3.20 -5.18 2.60
N LYS A 69 3.31 -4.84 3.88
CA LYS A 69 2.16 -4.69 4.77
C LYS A 69 1.61 -3.29 4.56
N LEU A 70 0.30 -3.20 4.35
CA LEU A 70 -0.41 -1.94 4.26
C LEU A 70 -0.97 -1.55 5.63
N PHE A 71 -0.90 -0.26 5.94
CA PHE A 71 -1.69 0.37 6.98
C PHE A 71 -2.48 1.52 6.36
N VAL A 72 -3.81 1.43 6.42
CA VAL A 72 -4.72 2.34 5.73
C VAL A 72 -5.50 3.16 6.74
N VAL A 73 -5.49 4.48 6.55
CA VAL A 73 -6.20 5.45 7.38
C VAL A 73 -6.95 6.41 6.47
N VAL A 74 -8.13 6.83 6.91
CA VAL A 74 -8.79 8.00 6.33
C VAL A 74 -8.73 9.14 7.33
N ASN A 75 -8.07 10.22 6.94
CA ASN A 75 -7.91 11.42 7.75
C ASN A 75 -9.22 12.22 7.81
N ASP A 76 -9.29 13.16 8.76
CA ASP A 76 -10.46 14.03 9.00
C ASP A 76 -10.82 14.91 7.80
N ASP A 77 -9.84 15.22 6.94
CA ASP A 77 -10.00 15.97 5.69
C ASP A 77 -10.47 15.11 4.51
N ASN A 78 -10.89 13.87 4.76
CA ASN A 78 -11.28 12.88 3.74
C ASN A 78 -10.11 12.40 2.84
N THR A 79 -8.86 12.64 3.25
CA THR A 79 -7.68 12.08 2.57
C THR A 79 -7.49 10.61 2.97
N LEU A 80 -7.46 9.72 1.98
CA LEU A 80 -7.04 8.33 2.12
C LEU A 80 -5.50 8.28 2.11
N ARG A 81 -4.92 7.77 3.20
CA ARG A 81 -3.50 7.52 3.33
C ARG A 81 -3.23 6.01 3.45
N ILE A 82 -2.28 5.52 2.68
CA ILE A 82 -1.80 4.13 2.76
C ILE A 82 -0.30 4.15 3.00
N ASP A 83 0.11 3.57 4.12
CA ASP A 83 1.51 3.39 4.50
C ASP A 83 1.96 1.99 4.08
N PHE A 84 3.07 1.91 3.35
CA PHE A 84 3.63 0.67 2.83
C PHE A 84 4.90 0.31 3.58
N THR A 85 4.83 -0.71 4.43
CA THR A 85 5.96 -1.20 5.20
C THR A 85 6.47 -2.52 4.60
N LYS A 86 7.74 -2.56 4.20
CA LYS A 86 8.34 -3.75 3.56
C LYS A 86 8.24 -4.99 4.45
N ILE A 87 7.89 -6.12 3.83
CA ILE A 87 7.94 -7.44 4.48
C ILE A 87 9.32 -8.04 4.20
N ILE A 88 10.20 -8.02 5.21
CA ILE A 88 11.57 -8.55 5.10
C ILE A 88 11.51 -10.10 5.20
N GLY A 89 12.18 -10.80 4.28
CA GLY A 89 12.36 -12.27 4.33
C GLY A 89 11.55 -13.09 3.32
N LEU A 90 10.95 -12.47 2.31
CA LEU A 90 10.18 -13.17 1.26
C LEU A 90 10.81 -13.11 -0.15
N SER A 91 12.05 -12.64 -0.27
CA SER A 91 12.83 -12.73 -1.50
C SER A 91 13.05 -14.21 -1.83
N GLY A 92 12.45 -14.66 -2.94
CA GLY A 92 12.34 -16.07 -3.31
C GLY A 92 13.69 -16.74 -3.51
N ASP A 93 14.03 -17.62 -2.58
CA ASP A 93 14.85 -18.79 -2.82
C ASP A 93 14.06 -19.97 -2.25
N GLU A 94 13.69 -20.95 -3.10
CA GLU A 94 12.79 -22.08 -2.79
C GLU A 94 13.37 -23.09 -1.76
N GLY A 95 14.35 -22.70 -0.95
CA GLY A 95 15.13 -23.61 -0.13
C GLY A 95 15.02 -23.43 1.38
N ASP A 96 14.54 -22.29 1.88
CA ASP A 96 14.71 -21.99 3.30
C ASP A 96 13.40 -21.81 4.06
N LYS A 97 13.43 -22.44 5.23
CA LYS A 97 12.36 -22.57 6.21
C LYS A 97 11.57 -21.28 6.30
N ILE A 98 10.24 -21.39 6.33
CA ILE A 98 9.35 -20.34 6.79
C ILE A 98 9.74 -20.05 8.25
N SER A 99 10.78 -19.24 8.46
CA SER A 99 11.08 -18.62 9.74
C SER A 99 9.85 -17.80 10.01
N GLN A 100 9.19 -18.10 11.13
CA GLN A 100 8.08 -17.33 11.67
C GLN A 100 8.35 -15.86 11.38
N VAL A 101 7.51 -15.30 10.51
CA VAL A 101 7.45 -13.87 10.24
C VAL A 101 7.56 -13.20 11.59
N GLU A 102 8.63 -12.44 11.84
CA GLU A 102 8.75 -11.61 13.04
C GLU A 102 7.64 -10.55 12.94
N LEU A 103 6.41 -10.93 13.30
CA LEU A 103 5.22 -10.09 13.40
C LEU A 103 5.35 -9.03 14.51
N GLY A 104 6.57 -8.78 15.00
CA GLY A 104 6.84 -8.14 16.29
C GLY A 104 7.97 -7.11 16.30
N LYS A 105 8.51 -6.67 15.15
CA LYS A 105 9.18 -5.37 15.14
C LYS A 105 8.15 -4.29 14.85
N GLU A 106 7.54 -3.84 15.94
CA GLU A 106 6.90 -2.52 16.05
C GLU A 106 7.88 -1.46 15.53
N GLU A 107 7.39 -0.50 14.74
CA GLU A 107 8.11 0.70 14.25
C GLU A 107 9.11 0.55 13.07
N SER A 108 8.80 -0.21 12.02
CA SER A 108 9.43 0.09 10.71
C SER A 108 8.69 1.21 10.00
N GLU A 109 9.40 2.33 9.79
CA GLU A 109 8.91 3.48 9.03
C GLU A 109 8.47 3.03 7.62
N PRO A 110 7.34 3.57 7.09
CA PRO A 110 6.86 3.20 5.78
C PRO A 110 7.86 3.62 4.70
N SER A 111 8.18 2.70 3.79
CA SER A 111 9.08 2.98 2.67
C SER A 111 8.37 3.74 1.55
N LEU A 112 7.04 3.59 1.44
CA LEU A 112 6.19 4.32 0.52
C LEU A 112 4.96 4.83 1.25
N ILE A 113 4.44 5.97 0.80
CA ILE A 113 3.14 6.48 1.24
C ILE A 113 2.31 6.85 0.02
N PHE A 114 1.09 6.31 -0.06
CA PHE A 114 0.09 6.84 -0.97
C PHE A 114 -0.80 7.84 -0.24
N THR A 115 -1.09 8.96 -0.88
CA THR A 115 -2.15 9.88 -0.46
C THR A 115 -3.06 10.20 -1.63
N GLY A 116 -4.37 10.18 -1.41
CA GLY A 116 -5.38 10.50 -2.41
C GLY A 116 -6.74 10.78 -1.79
N GLN A 117 -7.71 11.18 -2.59
CA GLN A 117 -9.07 11.41 -2.09
C GLN A 117 -9.72 10.07 -1.72
N CYS A 118 -10.33 9.97 -0.54
CA CYS A 118 -11.06 8.76 -0.18
C CYS A 118 -12.31 8.59 -1.08
N PRO A 119 -12.55 7.39 -1.64
CA PRO A 119 -13.73 7.13 -2.48
C PRO A 119 -15.06 7.43 -1.78
N GLU A 120 -16.07 7.86 -2.53
CA GLU A 120 -17.42 8.13 -2.02
C GLU A 120 -18.22 6.84 -1.73
N GLY A 121 -19.38 6.96 -1.07
CA GLY A 121 -20.27 5.83 -0.79
C GLY A 121 -19.81 4.93 0.37
N ARG A 122 -18.93 5.44 1.22
CA ARG A 122 -18.34 4.77 2.38
C ARG A 122 -19.11 5.05 3.67
N PRO A 123 -18.98 4.21 4.73
CA PRO A 123 -19.50 4.53 6.05
C PRO A 123 -18.90 5.83 6.62
N ASP A 124 -19.67 6.55 7.45
CA ASP A 124 -19.25 7.83 8.06
C ASP A 124 -17.95 7.71 8.87
N LYS A 125 -17.76 6.57 9.54
CA LYS A 125 -16.55 6.25 10.30
C LYS A 125 -15.87 5.03 9.71
N ILE A 126 -14.58 5.16 9.41
CA ILE A 126 -13.73 4.06 8.96
C ILE A 126 -12.60 3.93 9.96
N ASP A 127 -12.60 2.83 10.71
CA ASP A 127 -11.47 2.50 11.56
C ASP A 127 -10.26 2.10 10.68
N PRO A 128 -9.02 2.40 11.10
CA PRO A 128 -7.83 1.99 10.38
C PRO A 128 -7.79 0.48 10.14
N PHE A 129 -7.29 0.06 8.99
CA PHE A 129 -7.22 -1.35 8.62
C PHE A 129 -5.90 -1.70 7.93
N ILE A 130 -5.63 -3.00 7.85
CA ILE A 130 -4.39 -3.53 7.29
C ILE A 130 -4.65 -4.29 6.00
N GLY A 131 -3.56 -4.48 5.26
CA GLY A 131 -3.54 -5.29 4.06
C GLY A 131 -2.16 -5.80 3.72
N ILE A 132 -2.07 -6.49 2.59
CA ILE A 132 -0.82 -6.89 1.93
C ILE A 132 -0.83 -6.38 0.50
N PHE A 133 0.34 -6.08 -0.04
CA PHE A 133 0.47 -5.53 -1.38
C PHE A 133 1.79 -5.91 -2.02
N SER A 134 1.82 -6.03 -3.34
CA SER A 134 3.03 -6.29 -4.12
C SER A 134 3.04 -5.38 -5.34
N PHE A 135 4.19 -4.77 -5.63
CA PHE A 135 4.43 -4.13 -6.92
C PHE A 135 5.05 -5.11 -7.89
N GLU A 136 4.60 -5.07 -9.13
CA GLU A 136 5.08 -5.86 -10.26
C GLU A 136 5.31 -4.96 -11.47
N ARG A 137 6.27 -5.36 -12.29
CA ARG A 137 6.54 -4.70 -13.56
C ARG A 137 5.82 -5.45 -14.67
N GLU A 138 4.96 -4.77 -15.39
CA GLU A 138 4.31 -5.32 -16.58
C GLU A 138 5.38 -5.53 -17.66
N ASP A 139 5.72 -6.78 -17.96
CA ASP A 139 6.56 -7.13 -19.09
C ASP A 139 5.88 -6.67 -20.38
N LYS A 140 6.64 -6.04 -21.28
CA LYS A 140 6.12 -5.70 -22.60
C LYS A 140 5.81 -7.01 -23.33
N ALA A 141 4.51 -7.27 -23.55
CA ALA A 141 4.02 -8.33 -24.43
C ALA A 141 4.54 -8.14 -25.87
#